data_AF-A0AAJ1TU44-F1
#
_entry.id   AF-A0AAJ1TU44-F1
#
_cell.length_a   1.000
_cell.length_b   1.000
_cell.length_c   1.000
_cell.angle_alpha   90.00
_cell.angle_beta   90.00
_cell.angle_gamma   90.00
#
_symmetry.space_group_name_H-M   'P 1'
#
loop_
_entity.id
_entity.type
_entity.pdbx_description
1 polymer ?
#
loop_
_entity_poly.entity_id
_entity_poly.type
_entity_poly.pdbx_seq_one_letter_code
_entity_poly.pdbx_strand_id
1 'polypeptide(L)'
;MNGALAYAGAVMMKNDVNISKPGSLYVITAYKFNHVDRSRPIDTRFFEADINAKFYFVDAAGAPDEFNHFHVEERLINPSITGIGSRMIAEWSFLLIELEKPFATYPFYMVSSRFFEKNAMLTADFSRVLTEAFESLEQYGWGYLPSYDRPANFQDLSYYKLVGYLGIKDEGIAYIDGFYGVRYIDQYKYFSDFFCNYIGFHSRDHLVEYVNFYLPFIRRFLDTKWNLINNPAHYVRLTNTYRNEKPFTFLLELISHLFFFKNGLKFSGVSYDGIYEVDERNIAMKPLIKWDPASGLEASKSSG
;
A
#
# COMPACT_ATOMS: atom_id res chain seq x y z
N MET A 1 30.36 -12.71 21.78
CA MET A 1 30.35 -11.55 22.68
C MET A 1 30.10 -10.30 21.84
N ASN A 2 29.00 -9.63 22.17
CA ASN A 2 28.64 -8.22 21.98
C ASN A 2 28.85 -7.53 20.62
N GLY A 3 27.74 -7.02 20.08
CA GLY A 3 27.75 -6.00 19.03
C GLY A 3 26.37 -5.61 18.48
N ALA A 4 25.31 -5.65 19.30
CA ALA A 4 24.02 -5.07 18.93
C ALA A 4 24.14 -3.55 18.95
N LEU A 5 24.38 -2.94 17.79
CA LEU A 5 24.24 -1.50 17.59
C LEU A 5 22.76 -1.18 17.44
N ALA A 6 22.13 -0.83 18.57
CA ALA A 6 20.84 -0.19 18.62
C ALA A 6 20.92 1.15 17.87
N TYR A 7 20.13 1.29 16.80
CA TYR A 7 19.99 2.54 16.07
C TYR A 7 19.07 3.47 16.88
N ALA A 8 19.67 4.35 17.67
CA ALA A 8 18.99 5.42 18.39
C ALA A 8 18.83 6.62 17.44
N GLY A 9 17.62 6.76 16.90
CA GLY A 9 17.21 7.90 16.09
C GLY A 9 15.69 8.02 16.02
N ALA A 10 15.00 7.76 17.13
CA ALA A 10 13.59 8.08 17.31
C ALA A 10 13.50 9.24 18.31
N VAL A 11 13.09 10.41 17.84
CA VAL A 11 12.82 11.57 18.70
C VAL A 11 11.51 11.30 19.46
N MET A 12 11.56 11.34 20.79
CA MET A 12 10.40 11.19 21.69
C MET A 12 9.65 12.52 21.91
N MET A 13 8.32 12.43 22.07
CA MET A 13 7.42 13.07 23.08
C MET A 13 5.98 13.07 22.52
N LYS A 14 4.87 12.87 23.24
CA LYS A 14 4.51 12.70 24.66
C LYS A 14 3.30 11.74 24.72
N ASN A 15 3.20 10.97 25.79
CA ASN A 15 2.05 10.11 26.09
C ASN A 15 0.81 10.94 26.39
N ASP A 16 -0.29 10.67 25.69
CA ASP A 16 -1.64 11.00 26.16
C ASP A 16 -2.62 9.86 25.83
N VAL A 17 -3.30 9.43 26.89
CA VAL A 17 -4.57 8.69 27.01
C VAL A 17 -4.78 7.47 26.10
N ASN A 18 -4.65 6.30 26.74
CA ASN A 18 -4.92 4.98 26.21
C ASN A 18 -6.43 4.74 26.00
N ILE A 19 -6.95 5.18 24.86
CA ILE A 19 -8.04 4.46 24.18
C ILE A 19 -7.33 3.38 23.38
N SER A 20 -7.68 2.11 23.55
CA SER A 20 -7.06 0.98 22.84
C SER A 20 -7.14 1.22 21.33
N LYS A 21 -6.10 1.82 20.74
CA LYS A 21 -6.11 2.17 19.32
C LYS A 21 -6.01 0.86 18.52
N PRO A 22 -6.90 0.62 17.56
CA PRO A 22 -7.04 -0.69 16.91
C PRO A 22 -5.83 -1.07 16.02
N GLY A 23 -4.94 -0.12 15.70
CA GLY A 23 -3.67 -0.35 15.02
C GLY A 23 -2.91 0.95 14.69
N SER A 24 -1.92 0.89 13.79
CA SER A 24 -1.17 2.06 13.29
C SER A 24 -1.42 2.31 11.80
N LEU A 25 -1.63 3.57 11.40
CA LEU A 25 -1.72 3.93 9.98
C LEU A 25 -0.40 4.57 9.53
N TYR A 26 0.34 3.93 8.63
CA TYR A 26 1.57 4.47 8.05
C TYR A 26 1.27 5.29 6.79
N VAL A 27 1.52 6.60 6.83
CA VAL A 27 1.29 7.52 5.72
C VAL A 27 2.60 7.72 4.95
N ILE A 28 2.73 7.05 3.81
CA ILE A 28 3.90 7.09 2.94
C ILE A 28 3.86 8.36 2.09
N THR A 29 4.94 9.15 2.14
CA THR A 29 5.00 10.42 1.41
C THR A 29 6.36 10.69 0.77
N ALA A 30 6.32 10.99 -0.54
CA ALA A 30 7.37 11.72 -1.23
C ALA A 30 7.02 13.22 -1.14
N TYR A 31 7.18 13.80 0.04
CA TYR A 31 6.74 15.15 0.41
C TYR A 31 7.02 16.23 -0.65
N LYS A 32 8.26 16.33 -1.13
CA LYS A 32 8.64 17.32 -2.15
C LYS A 32 7.81 17.15 -3.42
N PHE A 33 7.76 15.93 -3.96
CA PHE A 33 7.03 15.65 -5.19
C PHE A 33 5.51 15.78 -5.01
N ASN A 34 4.96 15.23 -3.93
CA ASN A 34 3.52 15.15 -3.72
C ASN A 34 2.90 16.46 -3.25
N HIS A 35 3.63 17.27 -2.47
CA HIS A 35 3.05 18.40 -1.75
C HIS A 35 3.66 19.74 -2.11
N VAL A 36 4.98 19.82 -2.32
CA VAL A 36 5.66 21.06 -2.70
C VAL A 36 5.51 21.32 -4.20
N ASP A 37 6.07 20.43 -5.04
CA ASP A 37 6.14 20.62 -6.49
C ASP A 37 4.74 20.65 -7.14
N ARG A 38 3.76 19.97 -6.52
CA ARG A 38 2.35 19.94 -6.96
C ARG A 38 1.46 20.97 -6.28
N SER A 39 1.98 21.72 -5.30
CA SER A 39 1.21 22.69 -4.50
C SER A 39 -0.08 22.08 -3.91
N ARG A 40 0.06 20.92 -3.25
CA ARG A 40 -1.06 20.15 -2.69
C ARG A 40 -0.74 19.77 -1.25
N PRO A 41 -1.32 20.41 -0.23
CA PRO A 41 -0.97 20.09 1.15
C PRO A 41 -1.32 18.64 1.52
N ILE A 42 -0.69 18.11 2.58
CA ILE A 42 -1.12 16.86 3.22
C ILE A 42 -2.53 17.08 3.76
N ASP A 43 -3.40 16.08 3.61
CA ASP A 43 -4.75 16.12 4.15
C ASP A 43 -4.72 16.25 5.67
N THR A 44 -5.46 17.22 6.21
CA THR A 44 -5.41 17.56 7.63
C THR A 44 -5.96 16.47 8.53
N ARG A 45 -6.80 15.57 8.00
CA ARG A 45 -7.35 14.44 8.75
C ARG A 45 -6.26 13.53 9.32
N PHE A 46 -5.13 13.38 8.64
CA PHE A 46 -4.01 12.58 9.17
C PHE A 46 -3.39 13.14 10.45
N PHE A 47 -3.74 14.36 10.85
CA PHE A 47 -3.26 14.99 12.08
C PHE A 47 -4.30 14.98 13.21
N GLU A 48 -5.51 14.45 12.95
CA GLU A 48 -6.55 14.31 13.96
C GLU A 48 -6.12 13.27 15.02
N ALA A 49 -6.43 13.55 16.28
CA ALA A 49 -5.86 12.81 17.42
C ALA A 49 -6.36 11.36 17.52
N ASP A 50 -7.54 11.07 16.97
CA ASP A 50 -8.16 9.76 16.89
C ASP A 50 -7.49 8.86 15.84
N ILE A 51 -6.91 9.45 14.78
CA ILE A 51 -6.15 8.72 13.77
C ILE A 51 -4.70 8.51 14.27
N ASN A 52 -4.32 7.25 14.50
CA ASN A 52 -2.94 6.88 14.86
C ASN A 52 -1.98 6.91 13.65
N ALA A 53 -1.89 8.07 12.99
CA ALA A 53 -1.05 8.24 11.81
C ALA A 53 0.43 8.36 12.16
N LYS A 54 1.27 7.62 11.43
CA LYS A 54 2.73 7.67 11.49
C LYS A 54 3.24 7.97 10.10
N PHE A 55 3.97 9.05 9.91
CA PHE A 55 4.43 9.43 8.57
C PHE A 55 5.72 8.69 8.19
N TYR A 56 5.86 8.35 6.92
CA TYR A 56 7.05 7.72 6.38
C TYR A 56 7.53 8.49 5.16
N PHE A 57 8.66 9.17 5.29
CA PHE A 57 9.24 10.02 4.26
C PHE A 57 10.22 9.21 3.40
N VAL A 58 9.90 9.07 2.10
CA VAL A 58 10.76 8.40 1.11
C VAL A 58 11.72 9.37 0.40
N ASP A 59 11.55 10.67 0.61
CA ASP A 59 12.40 11.68 -0.02
C ASP A 59 13.83 11.64 0.56
N ALA A 60 14.81 11.89 -0.30
CA ALA A 60 16.20 12.08 0.12
C ALA A 60 16.40 13.27 1.08
N ALA A 61 15.50 14.25 1.02
CA ALA A 61 15.50 15.40 1.92
C ALA A 61 15.04 15.03 3.36
N GLY A 62 14.26 13.95 3.52
CA GLY A 62 13.62 13.62 4.80
C GLY A 62 12.32 14.40 5.02
N ALA A 63 11.91 14.51 6.29
CA ALA A 63 10.80 15.37 6.68
C ALA A 63 11.21 16.85 6.62
N PRO A 64 10.27 17.78 6.35
CA PRO A 64 10.57 19.21 6.47
C PRO A 64 10.84 19.58 7.93
N ASP A 65 11.66 20.61 8.15
CA ASP A 65 12.15 20.99 9.50
C ASP A 65 11.00 21.29 10.48
N GLU A 66 9.89 21.84 9.97
CA GLU A 66 8.69 22.16 10.72
C GLU A 66 7.74 20.96 10.97
N PHE A 67 8.08 19.76 10.51
CA PHE A 67 7.20 18.59 10.66
C PHE A 67 7.19 18.08 12.11
N ASN A 68 6.10 18.36 12.82
CA ASN A 68 5.97 18.14 14.26
C ASN A 68 5.14 16.89 14.63
N HIS A 69 4.90 15.98 13.69
CA HIS A 69 4.21 14.70 13.93
C HIS A 69 5.17 13.52 13.93
N PHE A 70 4.75 12.39 14.52
CA PHE A 70 5.55 11.17 14.49
C PHE A 70 5.86 10.79 13.05
N HIS A 71 7.14 10.60 12.77
CA HIS A 71 7.59 10.24 11.44
C HIS A 71 8.82 9.34 11.48
N VAL A 72 9.04 8.69 10.36
CA VAL A 72 10.18 7.85 10.04
C VAL A 72 10.75 8.32 8.71
N GLU A 73 12.06 8.45 8.62
CA GLU A 73 12.73 8.84 7.37
C GLU A 73 13.49 7.65 6.77
N GLU A 74 13.17 7.31 5.52
CA GLU A 74 13.79 6.22 4.77
C GLU A 74 15.31 6.35 4.73
N ARG A 75 15.82 7.58 4.53
CA ARG A 75 17.26 7.88 4.44
C ARG A 75 18.04 7.57 5.72
N LEU A 76 17.38 7.65 6.88
CA LEU A 76 18.01 7.37 8.17
C LEU A 76 18.04 5.86 8.45
N ILE A 77 16.98 5.14 8.06
CA ILE A 77 16.92 3.69 8.26
C ILE A 77 17.77 2.96 7.23
N ASN A 78 17.58 3.22 5.93
CA ASN A 78 18.30 2.52 4.86
C ASN A 78 18.70 3.49 3.73
N PRO A 79 19.83 4.21 3.87
CA PRO A 79 20.25 5.20 2.88
C PRO A 79 20.49 4.60 1.48
N SER A 80 20.78 3.31 1.39
CA SER A 80 21.03 2.64 0.10
C SER A 80 19.78 2.49 -0.76
N ILE A 81 18.60 2.37 -0.15
CA ILE A 81 17.35 2.21 -0.90
C ILE A 81 16.73 3.55 -1.29
N THR A 82 17.01 4.66 -0.58
CA THR A 82 16.32 5.96 -0.74
C THR A 82 16.20 6.46 -2.19
N GLY A 83 17.29 6.31 -2.95
CA GLY A 83 17.30 6.70 -4.35
C GLY A 83 16.39 5.85 -5.24
N ILE A 84 16.25 4.56 -4.95
CA ILE A 84 15.37 3.64 -5.69
C ILE A 84 13.95 3.67 -5.12
N GLY A 85 13.79 3.82 -3.81
CA GLY A 85 12.53 3.97 -3.09
C GLY A 85 11.66 5.03 -3.72
N SER A 86 12.11 6.27 -3.67
CA SER A 86 11.40 7.43 -4.25
C SER A 86 11.10 7.30 -5.76
N ARG A 87 12.00 6.71 -6.55
CA ARG A 87 11.92 6.74 -8.03
C ARG A 87 11.31 5.51 -8.68
N MET A 88 11.42 4.33 -8.09
CA MET A 88 11.14 3.07 -8.80
C MET A 88 10.27 2.07 -8.05
N ILE A 89 10.35 1.98 -6.72
CA ILE A 89 9.59 0.98 -5.95
C ILE A 89 8.49 1.62 -5.08
N ALA A 90 8.57 2.93 -4.84
CA ALA A 90 7.58 3.72 -4.12
C ALA A 90 7.20 3.07 -2.78
N GLU A 91 5.92 2.84 -2.50
CA GLU A 91 5.41 2.24 -1.27
C GLU A 91 6.07 0.88 -0.94
N TRP A 92 6.58 0.13 -1.93
CA TRP A 92 7.30 -1.12 -1.64
C TRP A 92 8.60 -0.93 -0.86
N SER A 93 9.23 0.25 -0.91
CA SER A 93 10.45 0.48 -0.11
C SER A 93 10.17 0.40 1.39
N PHE A 94 8.99 0.85 1.83
CA PHE A 94 8.53 0.70 3.21
C PHE A 94 8.53 -0.79 3.62
N LEU A 95 7.91 -1.65 2.81
CA LEU A 95 7.79 -3.08 3.09
C LEU A 95 9.15 -3.79 3.09
N LEU A 96 10.01 -3.44 2.15
CA LEU A 96 11.36 -4.02 2.05
C LEU A 96 12.26 -3.55 3.20
N ILE A 97 12.13 -2.30 3.63
CA ILE A 97 12.85 -1.81 4.81
C ILE A 97 12.32 -2.48 6.07
N GLU A 98 11.01 -2.61 6.25
CA GLU A 98 10.44 -3.30 7.42
C GLU A 98 10.88 -4.77 7.50
N LEU A 99 11.07 -5.42 6.36
CA LEU A 99 11.67 -6.76 6.29
C LEU A 99 13.12 -6.77 6.79
N GLU A 100 13.95 -5.82 6.35
CA GLU A 100 15.40 -5.78 6.66
C GLU A 100 15.73 -5.16 8.02
N LYS A 101 14.96 -4.15 8.44
CA LYS A 101 15.19 -3.26 9.58
C LYS A 101 13.85 -2.95 10.25
N PRO A 102 13.31 -3.84 11.10
CA PRO A 102 11.98 -3.70 11.67
C PRO A 102 11.80 -2.40 12.46
N PHE A 103 10.72 -1.67 12.18
CA PHE A 103 10.33 -0.41 12.83
C PHE A 103 8.81 -0.25 12.96
N ALA A 104 8.01 -1.05 12.25
CA ALA A 104 6.56 -0.93 12.26
C ALA A 104 5.93 -1.45 13.56
N THR A 105 4.82 -0.83 13.96
CA THR A 105 3.97 -1.31 15.06
C THR A 105 2.74 -2.00 14.47
N TYR A 106 2.55 -3.27 14.79
CA TYR A 106 1.46 -4.10 14.29
C TYR A 106 0.25 -4.09 15.24
N PRO A 107 -0.99 -4.29 14.74
CA PRO A 107 -1.33 -4.36 13.32
C PRO A 107 -1.19 -2.98 12.66
N PHE A 108 -0.92 -2.94 11.36
CA PHE A 108 -0.84 -1.68 10.63
C PHE A 108 -1.47 -1.74 9.24
N TYR A 109 -1.90 -0.58 8.75
CA TYR A 109 -2.14 -0.31 7.34
C TYR A 109 -1.14 0.72 6.84
N MET A 110 -0.80 0.67 5.56
CA MET A 110 -0.05 1.74 4.90
C MET A 110 -0.92 2.41 3.83
N VAL A 111 -0.76 3.72 3.65
CA VAL A 111 -1.47 4.52 2.64
C VAL A 111 -0.54 5.58 2.06
N SER A 112 -0.83 6.07 0.86
CA SER A 112 -0.17 7.27 0.34
C SER A 112 -0.69 8.52 1.06
N SER A 113 0.14 9.55 1.22
CA SER A 113 -0.32 10.89 1.65
C SER A 113 -1.36 11.54 0.73
N ARG A 114 -1.60 10.96 -0.45
CA ARG A 114 -2.63 11.34 -1.42
C ARG A 114 -3.89 10.48 -1.32
N PHE A 115 -4.05 9.65 -0.28
CA PHE A 115 -5.15 8.70 -0.12
C PHE A 115 -6.52 9.33 -0.36
N PHE A 116 -6.83 10.43 0.31
CA PHE A 116 -8.17 11.02 0.26
C PHE A 116 -8.53 11.69 -1.06
N GLU A 117 -7.55 12.15 -1.82
CA GLU A 117 -7.83 12.68 -3.16
C GLU A 117 -8.31 11.62 -4.14
N LYS A 118 -8.01 10.35 -3.85
CA LYS A 118 -8.40 9.19 -4.66
C LYS A 118 -9.63 8.47 -4.10
N ASN A 119 -10.15 8.94 -2.97
CA ASN A 119 -11.15 8.26 -2.15
C ASN A 119 -12.24 9.23 -1.64
N ALA A 120 -12.78 10.07 -2.54
CA ALA A 120 -13.89 10.97 -2.23
C ALA A 120 -15.23 10.25 -2.01
N MET A 121 -15.35 8.98 -2.42
CA MET A 121 -16.58 8.17 -2.28
C MET A 121 -16.77 7.57 -0.89
N LEU A 122 -15.79 7.66 0.02
CA LEU A 122 -15.92 7.06 1.35
C LEU A 122 -17.05 7.74 2.13
N THR A 123 -18.15 7.01 2.37
CA THR A 123 -19.35 7.56 3.03
C THR A 123 -19.33 7.41 4.55
N ALA A 124 -18.60 6.42 5.06
CA ALA A 124 -18.43 6.22 6.49
C ALA A 124 -17.31 7.11 7.04
N ASP A 125 -17.43 7.48 8.32
CA ASP A 125 -16.37 8.15 9.05
C ASP A 125 -15.08 7.33 9.01
N PHE A 126 -13.95 7.99 8.77
CA PHE A 126 -12.69 7.28 8.52
C PHE A 126 -12.18 6.55 9.77
N SER A 127 -12.40 7.09 10.97
CA SER A 127 -12.01 6.43 12.21
C SER A 127 -12.82 5.15 12.43
N ARG A 128 -14.12 5.16 12.12
CA ARG A 128 -14.94 3.94 12.08
C ARG A 128 -14.40 2.92 11.06
N VAL A 129 -14.11 3.36 9.83
CA VAL A 129 -13.59 2.50 8.76
C VAL A 129 -12.30 1.82 9.19
N LEU A 130 -11.38 2.58 9.80
CA LEU A 130 -10.11 2.05 10.29
C LEU A 130 -10.31 1.03 11.41
N THR A 131 -11.18 1.30 12.38
CA THR A 131 -11.47 0.34 13.47
C THR A 131 -11.93 -1.00 12.90
N GLU A 132 -12.95 -0.99 12.04
CA GLU A 132 -13.50 -2.21 11.45
C GLU A 132 -12.46 -2.90 10.51
N ALA A 133 -11.63 -2.14 9.82
CA ALA A 133 -10.54 -2.67 8.99
C ALA A 133 -9.49 -3.40 9.84
N PHE A 134 -9.06 -2.81 10.96
CA PHE A 134 -8.09 -3.43 11.86
C PHE A 134 -8.61 -4.71 12.51
N GLU A 135 -9.89 -4.74 12.90
CA GLU A 135 -10.54 -5.96 13.39
C GLU A 135 -10.50 -7.07 12.33
N SER A 136 -10.73 -6.73 11.06
CA SER A 136 -10.67 -7.70 9.97
C SER A 136 -9.27 -8.29 9.74
N LEU A 137 -8.20 -7.56 10.08
CA LEU A 137 -6.83 -8.09 9.99
C LEU A 137 -6.61 -9.26 10.96
N GLU A 138 -7.25 -9.28 12.13
CA GLU A 138 -7.13 -10.39 13.08
C GLU A 138 -7.62 -11.71 12.47
N GLN A 139 -8.67 -11.64 11.65
CA GLN A 139 -9.24 -12.83 10.99
C GLN A 139 -8.43 -13.27 9.77
N TYR A 140 -7.96 -12.33 8.95
CA TYR A 140 -7.41 -12.63 7.62
C TYR A 140 -5.89 -12.52 7.53
N GLY A 141 -5.22 -11.88 8.48
CA GLY A 141 -3.78 -11.60 8.43
C GLY A 141 -3.40 -10.43 7.52
N TRP A 142 -4.12 -10.24 6.41
CA TRP A 142 -3.92 -9.19 5.42
C TRP A 142 -5.22 -8.47 5.07
N GLY A 143 -5.09 -7.24 4.60
CA GLY A 143 -6.20 -6.51 4.02
C GLY A 143 -5.80 -5.32 3.18
N TYR A 144 -6.72 -4.83 2.36
CA TYR A 144 -6.53 -3.62 1.54
C TYR A 144 -7.53 -2.54 1.91
N LEU A 145 -7.04 -1.30 1.90
CA LEU A 145 -7.86 -0.09 1.89
C LEU A 145 -8.16 0.33 0.44
N PRO A 146 -9.27 1.07 0.21
CA PRO A 146 -9.63 1.47 -1.14
C PRO A 146 -8.62 2.46 -1.70
N SER A 147 -8.26 2.30 -2.97
CA SER A 147 -7.26 3.12 -3.65
C SER A 147 -7.80 3.96 -4.79
N TYR A 148 -9.04 3.71 -5.20
CA TYR A 148 -9.75 4.43 -6.24
C TYR A 148 -11.22 4.56 -5.86
N ASP A 149 -11.81 5.69 -6.27
CA ASP A 149 -13.24 5.98 -6.20
C ASP A 149 -14.05 5.11 -7.17
N ARG A 150 -14.19 3.82 -6.85
CA ARG A 150 -15.02 2.88 -7.59
C ARG A 150 -15.49 1.68 -6.75
N PRO A 151 -16.59 1.01 -7.15
CA PRO A 151 -17.13 -0.11 -6.40
C PRO A 151 -16.16 -1.28 -6.37
N ALA A 152 -16.17 -2.03 -5.26
CA ALA A 152 -15.48 -3.31 -5.19
C ALA A 152 -15.96 -4.21 -6.33
N ASN A 153 -15.02 -4.70 -7.14
CA ASN A 153 -15.32 -5.56 -8.26
C ASN A 153 -14.13 -6.48 -8.56
N PHE A 154 -14.35 -7.44 -9.46
CA PHE A 154 -13.28 -8.12 -10.17
C PHE A 154 -13.09 -7.52 -11.55
N GLN A 155 -11.83 -7.35 -11.93
CA GLN A 155 -11.42 -6.78 -13.20
C GLN A 155 -10.87 -7.88 -14.11
N ASP A 156 -11.32 -7.91 -15.35
CA ASP A 156 -10.87 -8.87 -16.37
C ASP A 156 -9.56 -8.38 -17.01
N LEU A 157 -8.45 -9.06 -16.72
CA LEU A 157 -7.12 -8.74 -17.26
C LEU A 157 -7.06 -8.86 -18.79
N SER A 158 -7.77 -9.81 -19.38
CA SER A 158 -7.81 -9.98 -20.83
C SER A 158 -8.48 -8.78 -21.48
N TYR A 159 -9.59 -8.31 -20.89
CA TYR A 159 -10.25 -7.08 -21.33
C TYR A 159 -9.35 -5.86 -21.13
N TYR A 160 -8.75 -5.69 -19.94
CA TYR A 160 -7.85 -4.58 -19.63
C TYR A 160 -6.64 -4.54 -20.58
N LYS A 161 -6.10 -5.70 -20.96
CA LYS A 161 -5.04 -5.81 -21.96
C LYS A 161 -5.54 -5.38 -23.34
N LEU A 162 -6.70 -5.89 -23.76
CA LEU A 162 -7.29 -5.61 -25.08
C LEU A 162 -7.55 -4.11 -25.29
N VAL A 163 -8.10 -3.43 -24.28
CA VAL A 163 -8.41 -1.99 -24.35
C VAL A 163 -7.23 -1.08 -23.96
N GLY A 164 -6.08 -1.66 -23.63
CA GLY A 164 -4.84 -0.94 -23.34
C GLY A 164 -4.71 -0.37 -21.92
N TYR A 165 -5.61 -0.71 -21.00
CA TYR A 165 -5.57 -0.26 -19.59
C TYR A 165 -4.53 -1.00 -18.73
N LEU A 166 -4.12 -2.22 -19.13
CA LEU A 166 -3.15 -3.01 -18.36
C LEU A 166 -1.70 -2.52 -18.50
N GLY A 167 -1.39 -1.62 -19.43
CA GLY A 167 -0.06 -1.00 -19.57
C GLY A 167 1.14 -1.95 -19.72
N ILE A 168 0.93 -3.26 -19.88
CA ILE A 168 1.98 -4.29 -19.92
C ILE A 168 2.25 -4.75 -21.35
N LYS A 169 3.49 -5.12 -21.66
CA LYS A 169 3.87 -5.75 -22.93
C LYS A 169 3.75 -7.26 -22.84
N ASP A 170 3.72 -7.94 -23.99
CA ASP A 170 3.64 -9.41 -24.02
C ASP A 170 4.88 -10.07 -23.37
N GLU A 171 6.04 -9.44 -23.50
CA GLU A 171 7.28 -9.84 -22.81
C GLU A 171 7.13 -9.73 -21.29
N GLY A 172 6.39 -8.72 -20.79
CA GLY A 172 6.12 -8.57 -19.36
C GLY A 172 5.21 -9.66 -18.83
N ILE A 173 4.18 -10.03 -19.60
CA ILE A 173 3.29 -11.14 -19.26
C ILE A 173 4.09 -12.46 -19.24
N ALA A 174 4.82 -12.76 -20.32
CA ALA A 174 5.64 -13.97 -20.41
C ALA A 174 6.69 -14.04 -19.29
N TYR A 175 7.24 -12.90 -18.88
CA TYR A 175 8.19 -12.83 -17.77
C TYR A 175 7.54 -13.18 -16.43
N ILE A 176 6.39 -12.58 -16.12
CA ILE A 176 5.61 -12.90 -14.91
C ILE A 176 5.19 -14.38 -14.92
N ASP A 177 4.74 -14.87 -16.07
CA ASP A 177 4.32 -16.26 -16.25
C ASP A 177 5.44 -17.25 -15.95
N GLY A 178 6.61 -17.03 -16.55
CA GLY A 178 7.79 -17.87 -16.33
C GLY A 178 8.31 -17.79 -14.90
N PHE A 179 8.17 -16.63 -14.25
CA PHE A 179 8.67 -16.42 -12.89
C PHE A 179 7.78 -17.09 -11.84
N TYR A 180 6.48 -16.82 -11.88
CA TYR A 180 5.53 -17.31 -10.88
C TYR A 180 4.92 -18.66 -11.28
N GLY A 181 5.05 -19.10 -12.53
CA GLY A 181 4.40 -20.32 -13.02
C GLY A 181 2.87 -20.19 -13.00
N VAL A 182 2.34 -19.03 -13.39
CA VAL A 182 0.90 -18.76 -13.59
C VAL A 182 0.76 -18.19 -14.97
N ARG A 183 -0.16 -18.71 -15.79
CA ARG A 183 -0.55 -17.98 -17.01
C ARG A 183 -1.33 -16.76 -16.59
N TYR A 184 -0.67 -15.61 -16.43
CA TYR A 184 -1.17 -14.44 -15.72
C TYR A 184 -2.50 -13.95 -16.32
N ILE A 185 -2.63 -13.95 -17.64
CA ILE A 185 -3.87 -13.55 -18.32
C ILE A 185 -4.91 -14.68 -18.36
N ASP A 186 -4.50 -15.95 -18.43
CA ASP A 186 -5.44 -17.06 -18.64
C ASP A 186 -5.96 -17.68 -17.35
N GLN A 187 -5.07 -17.90 -16.37
CA GLN A 187 -5.36 -18.53 -15.08
C GLN A 187 -5.70 -17.50 -14.00
N TYR A 188 -5.03 -16.35 -14.00
CA TYR A 188 -5.30 -15.25 -13.10
C TYR A 188 -6.13 -14.15 -13.77
N LYS A 189 -7.07 -14.57 -14.63
CA LYS A 189 -7.84 -13.69 -15.51
C LYS A 189 -8.56 -12.57 -14.76
N TYR A 190 -9.10 -12.87 -13.58
CA TYR A 190 -9.85 -11.91 -12.78
C TYR A 190 -9.07 -11.60 -11.51
N PHE A 191 -8.85 -10.31 -11.26
CA PHE A 191 -8.23 -9.83 -10.04
C PHE A 191 -9.15 -8.82 -9.37
N SER A 192 -9.11 -8.76 -8.05
CA SER A 192 -9.96 -7.85 -7.30
C SER A 192 -9.48 -6.40 -7.44
N ASP A 193 -10.41 -5.46 -7.35
CA ASP A 193 -10.15 -4.05 -7.67
C ASP A 193 -9.41 -3.25 -6.59
N PHE A 194 -8.86 -3.94 -5.60
CA PHE A 194 -7.93 -3.32 -4.66
C PHE A 194 -6.61 -3.18 -5.40
N PHE A 195 -6.23 -1.96 -5.72
CA PHE A 195 -4.98 -1.67 -6.41
C PHE A 195 -4.10 -0.79 -5.53
N CYS A 196 -2.83 -0.62 -5.90
CA CYS A 196 -1.83 0.06 -5.06
C CYS A 196 -1.60 -0.67 -3.72
N ASN A 197 -0.42 -0.49 -3.14
CA ASN A 197 -0.10 -1.15 -1.87
C ASN A 197 -0.70 -0.40 -0.68
N TYR A 198 -2.01 -0.12 -0.69
CA TYR A 198 -2.69 0.33 0.53
C TYR A 198 -3.05 -0.89 1.40
N ILE A 199 -2.06 -1.73 1.63
CA ILE A 199 -2.17 -3.02 2.29
C ILE A 199 -1.94 -2.87 3.80
N GLY A 200 -2.55 -3.75 4.58
CA GLY A 200 -2.30 -3.90 6.00
C GLY A 200 -1.92 -5.31 6.37
N PHE A 201 -1.26 -5.43 7.53
CA PHE A 201 -0.74 -6.67 8.07
C PHE A 201 -1.08 -6.76 9.56
N HIS A 202 -1.61 -7.91 9.96
CA HIS A 202 -1.91 -8.19 11.37
C HIS A 202 -0.65 -8.34 12.21
N SER A 203 0.38 -9.01 11.66
CA SER A 203 1.63 -9.26 12.36
C SER A 203 2.82 -9.21 11.42
N ARG A 204 4.03 -9.18 12.00
CA ARG A 204 5.27 -9.20 11.24
C ARG A 204 5.42 -10.43 10.36
N ASP A 205 4.97 -11.59 10.82
CA ASP A 205 5.07 -12.83 10.05
C ASP A 205 4.25 -12.75 8.76
N HIS A 206 3.06 -12.16 8.81
CA HIS A 206 2.23 -11.91 7.63
C HIS A 206 2.92 -10.98 6.62
N LEU A 207 3.62 -9.93 7.09
CA LEU A 207 4.42 -9.07 6.21
C LEU A 207 5.59 -9.84 5.60
N VAL A 208 6.33 -10.61 6.40
CA VAL A 208 7.48 -11.38 5.94
C VAL A 208 7.07 -12.37 4.85
N GLU A 209 5.96 -13.08 5.04
CA GLU A 209 5.42 -14.01 4.05
C GLU A 209 5.09 -13.29 2.73
N TYR A 210 4.34 -12.19 2.81
CA TYR A 210 3.96 -11.39 1.65
C TYR A 210 5.19 -10.85 0.92
N VAL A 211 6.13 -10.21 1.62
CA VAL A 211 7.32 -9.61 1.00
C VAL A 211 8.25 -10.69 0.43
N ASN A 212 8.41 -11.84 1.10
CA ASN A 212 9.26 -12.93 0.60
C ASN A 212 8.72 -13.55 -0.69
N PHE A 213 7.41 -13.48 -0.95
CA PHE A 213 6.85 -13.89 -2.24
C PHE A 213 7.32 -12.99 -3.39
N TYR A 214 7.48 -11.69 -3.15
CA TYR A 214 7.89 -10.71 -4.16
C TYR A 214 9.39 -10.46 -4.23
N LEU A 215 10.12 -10.67 -3.12
CA LEU A 215 11.54 -10.36 -3.03
C LEU A 215 12.38 -11.04 -4.13
N PRO A 216 12.19 -12.32 -4.47
CA PRO A 216 12.90 -12.96 -5.57
C PRO A 216 12.65 -12.28 -6.92
N PHE A 217 11.42 -11.81 -7.19
CA PHE A 217 11.11 -11.05 -8.41
C PHE A 217 11.83 -9.71 -8.39
N ILE A 218 11.80 -9.01 -7.25
CA ILE A 218 12.45 -7.72 -7.08
C ILE A 218 13.96 -7.82 -7.30
N ARG A 219 14.59 -8.89 -6.78
CA ARG A 219 16.03 -9.14 -6.92
C ARG A 219 16.48 -9.48 -8.35
N ARG A 220 15.54 -9.67 -9.30
CA ARG A 220 15.88 -9.72 -10.73
C ARG A 220 16.15 -8.34 -11.31
N PHE A 221 15.60 -7.29 -10.73
CA PHE A 221 15.77 -5.92 -11.22
C PHE A 221 16.75 -5.12 -10.37
N LEU A 222 16.86 -5.45 -9.09
CA LEU A 222 17.70 -4.74 -8.13
C LEU A 222 18.69 -5.70 -7.45
N ASP A 223 19.96 -5.32 -7.33
CA ASP A 223 20.92 -6.11 -6.55
C ASP A 223 20.68 -5.98 -5.03
N THR A 224 21.51 -6.63 -4.21
CA THR A 224 21.42 -6.59 -2.74
C THR A 224 21.71 -5.20 -2.13
N LYS A 225 22.27 -4.28 -2.91
CA LYS A 225 22.53 -2.88 -2.55
C LYS A 225 21.53 -1.93 -3.18
N TRP A 226 20.45 -2.46 -3.77
CA TRP A 226 19.42 -1.70 -4.47
C TRP A 226 19.93 -0.97 -5.72
N ASN A 227 20.97 -1.45 -6.40
CA ASN A 227 21.33 -0.93 -7.72
C ASN A 227 20.50 -1.61 -8.80
N LEU A 228 20.10 -0.85 -9.82
CA LEU A 228 19.40 -1.39 -10.98
C LEU A 228 20.33 -2.30 -11.80
N ILE A 229 19.96 -3.56 -11.94
CA ILE A 229 20.68 -4.55 -12.75
C ILE A 229 19.93 -4.93 -14.04
N ASN A 230 18.61 -4.73 -14.09
CA ASN A 230 17.80 -4.94 -15.30
C ASN A 230 16.78 -3.82 -15.48
N ASN A 231 16.54 -3.39 -16.72
CA ASN A 231 15.63 -2.29 -16.99
C ASN A 231 14.15 -2.76 -17.05
N PRO A 232 13.28 -2.32 -16.12
CA PRO A 232 11.86 -2.69 -16.08
C PRO A 232 11.05 -2.13 -17.27
N ALA A 233 11.54 -1.08 -17.95
CA ALA A 233 10.84 -0.48 -19.09
C ALA A 233 10.70 -1.43 -20.30
N HIS A 234 11.48 -2.52 -20.34
CA HIS A 234 11.31 -3.57 -21.34
C HIS A 234 9.97 -4.30 -21.24
N TYR A 235 9.34 -4.31 -20.07
CA TYR A 235 8.15 -5.13 -19.79
C TYR A 235 6.84 -4.34 -19.76
N VAL A 236 6.90 -3.00 -19.73
CA VAL A 236 5.73 -2.11 -19.68
C VAL A 236 5.64 -1.22 -20.91
N ARG A 237 4.44 -0.81 -21.27
CA ARG A 237 4.14 0.14 -22.35
C ARG A 237 4.16 1.55 -21.76
N LEU A 238 5.02 2.42 -22.29
CA LEU A 238 4.97 3.84 -21.96
C LEU A 238 3.84 4.50 -22.75
N THR A 239 2.68 4.71 -22.12
CA THR A 239 1.51 5.35 -22.75
C THR A 239 1.40 6.85 -22.46
N ASN A 240 2.47 7.49 -21.96
CA ASN A 240 2.52 8.91 -21.58
C ASN A 240 1.43 9.35 -20.58
N THR A 241 0.91 8.42 -19.77
CA THR A 241 0.01 8.68 -18.64
C THR A 241 0.77 8.50 -17.31
N TYR A 242 0.39 9.24 -16.26
CA TYR A 242 1.04 9.32 -14.92
C TYR A 242 1.59 7.99 -14.35
N ARG A 243 0.93 6.85 -14.59
CA ARG A 243 1.38 5.53 -14.09
C ARG A 243 2.66 4.99 -14.75
N ASN A 244 3.07 5.52 -15.90
CA ASN A 244 4.19 5.00 -16.70
C ASN A 244 5.54 5.69 -16.44
N GLU A 245 5.59 6.66 -15.54
CA GLU A 245 6.85 7.27 -15.12
C GLU A 245 7.63 6.38 -14.14
N LYS A 246 7.01 5.31 -13.60
CA LYS A 246 7.63 4.33 -12.71
C LYS A 246 7.33 2.89 -13.16
N PRO A 247 7.98 2.40 -14.24
CA PRO A 247 7.77 1.06 -14.80
C PRO A 247 7.79 -0.09 -13.79
N PHE A 248 8.64 0.01 -12.78
CA PHE A 248 8.81 -1.06 -11.81
C PHE A 248 7.71 -1.06 -10.75
N THR A 249 7.34 0.09 -10.19
CA THR A 249 6.15 0.23 -9.34
C THR A 249 4.93 -0.37 -10.03
N PHE A 250 4.75 -0.08 -11.31
CA PHE A 250 3.62 -0.61 -12.08
C PHE A 250 3.65 -2.15 -12.18
N LEU A 251 4.80 -2.75 -12.50
CA LEU A 251 4.94 -4.21 -12.49
C LEU A 251 4.60 -4.81 -11.12
N LEU A 252 5.06 -4.17 -10.04
CA LEU A 252 4.79 -4.65 -8.68
C LEU A 252 3.30 -4.52 -8.32
N GLU A 253 2.62 -3.45 -8.75
CA GLU A 253 1.17 -3.32 -8.58
C GLU A 253 0.42 -4.43 -9.31
N LEU A 254 0.80 -4.76 -10.55
CA LEU A 254 0.18 -5.84 -11.32
C LEU A 254 0.29 -7.21 -10.64
N ILE A 255 1.41 -7.47 -9.98
CA ILE A 255 1.63 -8.77 -9.31
C ILE A 255 1.22 -8.75 -7.84
N SER A 256 0.90 -7.60 -7.23
CA SER A 256 0.71 -7.42 -5.79
C SER A 256 -0.34 -8.35 -5.14
N HIS A 257 -1.22 -8.92 -5.97
CA HIS A 257 -2.27 -9.82 -5.55
C HIS A 257 -1.99 -11.30 -5.86
N LEU A 258 -0.98 -11.59 -6.70
CA LEU A 258 -0.63 -12.96 -7.06
C LEU A 258 -0.29 -13.82 -5.83
N PHE A 259 0.23 -13.21 -4.77
CA PHE A 259 0.44 -13.88 -3.48
C PHE A 259 -0.83 -14.58 -2.99
N PHE A 260 -1.98 -13.90 -2.96
CA PHE A 260 -3.23 -14.47 -2.46
C PHE A 260 -3.75 -15.57 -3.38
N PHE A 261 -3.79 -15.29 -4.68
CA PHE A 261 -4.21 -16.28 -5.69
C PHE A 261 -3.37 -17.56 -5.65
N LYS A 262 -2.03 -17.43 -5.64
CA LYS A 262 -1.12 -18.58 -5.71
C LYS A 262 -1.16 -19.45 -4.47
N ASN A 263 -1.29 -18.83 -3.30
CA ASN A 263 -1.33 -19.55 -2.03
C ASN A 263 -2.75 -19.98 -1.64
N GLY A 264 -3.78 -19.59 -2.41
CA GLY A 264 -5.17 -19.88 -2.08
C GLY A 264 -5.61 -19.21 -0.78
N LEU A 265 -5.07 -18.02 -0.52
CA LEU A 265 -5.34 -17.23 0.66
C LEU A 265 -6.48 -16.24 0.36
N LYS A 266 -7.22 -15.92 1.40
CA LYS A 266 -8.22 -14.85 1.39
C LYS A 266 -7.67 -13.63 2.10
N PHE A 267 -8.23 -12.46 1.81
CA PHE A 267 -7.92 -11.23 2.52
C PHE A 267 -9.17 -10.38 2.75
N SER A 268 -9.04 -9.38 3.63
CA SER A 268 -10.08 -8.38 3.86
C SER A 268 -9.93 -7.18 2.91
N GLY A 269 -10.96 -6.89 2.12
CA GLY A 269 -10.97 -5.75 1.19
C GLY A 269 -11.95 -4.68 1.66
N VAL A 270 -11.45 -3.48 1.96
CA VAL A 270 -12.28 -2.32 2.31
C VAL A 270 -12.65 -1.54 1.05
N SER A 271 -13.93 -1.40 0.78
CA SER A 271 -14.50 -0.56 -0.29
C SER A 271 -15.38 0.52 0.33
N TYR A 272 -15.85 1.48 -0.46
CA TYR A 272 -16.60 2.62 0.06
C TYR A 272 -17.94 2.26 0.71
N ASP A 273 -18.50 1.09 0.41
CA ASP A 273 -19.80 0.62 0.90
C ASP A 273 -19.69 -0.52 1.93
N GLY A 274 -18.48 -0.87 2.36
CA GLY A 274 -18.27 -1.88 3.38
C GLY A 274 -16.95 -2.63 3.29
N ILE A 275 -16.86 -3.69 4.09
CA ILE A 275 -15.71 -4.61 4.16
C ILE A 275 -16.11 -5.96 3.59
N TYR A 276 -15.21 -6.56 2.83
CA TYR A 276 -15.45 -7.80 2.09
C TYR A 276 -14.37 -8.83 2.40
N GLU A 277 -14.76 -10.10 2.48
CA GLU A 277 -13.84 -11.21 2.27
C GLU A 277 -13.61 -11.36 0.78
N VAL A 278 -12.35 -11.38 0.37
CA VAL A 278 -11.95 -11.53 -1.03
C VAL A 278 -11.21 -12.85 -1.21
N ASP A 279 -11.69 -13.65 -2.14
CA ASP A 279 -11.06 -14.90 -2.58
C ASP A 279 -10.83 -14.82 -4.08
N GLU A 280 -9.63 -14.44 -4.48
CA GLU A 280 -9.31 -14.24 -5.90
C GLU A 280 -9.17 -15.56 -6.66
N ARG A 281 -8.84 -16.65 -5.97
CA ARG A 281 -8.73 -17.96 -6.61
C ARG A 281 -10.10 -18.47 -7.06
N ASN A 282 -11.13 -18.19 -6.28
CA ASN A 282 -12.51 -18.57 -6.57
C ASN A 282 -13.36 -17.43 -7.15
N ILE A 283 -12.78 -16.24 -7.37
CA ILE A 283 -13.47 -15.05 -7.89
C ILE A 283 -14.71 -14.72 -7.04
N ALA A 284 -14.53 -14.73 -5.73
CA ALA A 284 -15.60 -14.48 -4.77
C ALA A 284 -15.29 -13.26 -3.92
N MET A 285 -16.32 -12.43 -3.73
CA MET A 285 -16.26 -11.26 -2.86
C MET A 285 -17.51 -11.25 -1.98
N LYS A 286 -17.36 -11.67 -0.73
CA LYS A 286 -18.47 -11.81 0.22
C LYS A 286 -18.49 -10.62 1.17
N PRO A 287 -19.60 -9.90 1.31
CA PRO A 287 -19.68 -8.80 2.26
C PRO A 287 -19.59 -9.34 3.70
N LEU A 288 -18.73 -8.70 4.50
CA LEU A 288 -18.61 -8.90 5.94
C LEU A 288 -19.37 -7.82 6.70
N ILE A 289 -19.19 -6.57 6.25
CA ILE A 289 -19.87 -5.39 6.76
C ILE A 289 -20.40 -4.61 5.56
N LYS A 290 -21.59 -4.03 5.70
CA LYS A 290 -22.15 -3.07 4.73
C LYS A 290 -22.43 -1.77 5.44
N TRP A 291 -21.99 -0.66 4.85
CA TRP A 291 -22.31 0.67 5.34
C TRP A 291 -23.49 1.22 4.56
N ASP A 292 -24.49 1.72 5.30
CA ASP A 292 -25.64 2.38 4.69
C ASP A 292 -25.24 3.81 4.27
N PRO A 293 -25.35 4.18 2.99
CA PRO A 293 -25.11 5.55 2.53
C PRO A 293 -25.95 6.60 3.27
N ALA A 294 -27.12 6.22 3.79
CA ALA A 294 -28.03 7.13 4.50
C ALA A 294 -27.52 7.56 5.90
N SER A 295 -26.60 6.78 6.50
CA SER A 295 -26.12 7.03 7.86
C SER A 295 -25.09 8.18 7.99
N GLY A 296 -24.51 8.64 6.87
CA GLY A 296 -23.53 9.73 6.84
C GLY A 296 -24.12 11.15 6.78
N LEU A 297 -25.45 11.28 6.58
CA LEU A 297 -26.13 12.57 6.42
C LEU A 297 -26.65 13.18 7.74
N GLU A 298 -26.59 12.46 8.86
CA GLU A 298 -27.04 12.99 10.15
C GLU A 298 -25.96 13.79 10.89
N ALA A 299 -24.68 13.56 10.61
CA ALA A 299 -23.57 14.24 11.30
C ALA A 299 -23.35 15.71 10.87
N SER A 300 -23.94 16.18 9.76
CA SER A 300 -23.81 17.56 9.28
C SER A 300 -24.97 18.48 9.66
N LYS A 301 -25.95 18.00 10.44
CA LYS A 301 -27.14 18.79 10.81
C LYS A 301 -27.16 19.32 12.25
N SER A 302 -26.09 19.14 13.03
CA SER A 302 -26.04 19.59 14.44
C SER A 302 -25.03 20.71 14.75
N SER A 303 -24.63 21.49 13.74
CA SER A 303 -23.91 22.76 13.95
C SER A 303 -24.69 23.92 13.32
N GLY A 304 -25.83 24.23 13.94
CA GLY A 304 -26.54 25.51 13.83
C GLY A 304 -26.40 26.27 15.14
#